data_AF-A0A4Q3A899-F1
#
_entry.id   AF-A0A4Q3A899-F1
#
_cell.length_a   1.000
_cell.length_b   1.000
_cell.length_c   1.000
_cell.angle_alpha   90.00
_cell.angle_beta   90.00
_cell.angle_gamma   90.00
#
_symmetry.space_group_name_H-M   'P 1'
#
loop_
_entity.id
_entity.type
_entity.pdbx_description
1 polymer ?
#
loop_
_entity_poly.entity_id
_entity_poly.type
_entity_poly.pdbx_seq_one_letter_code
_entity_poly.pdbx_strand_id
1 'polypeptide(L)'
;MGLVIVIVVGAILGWLASIVVDRDDRAGAAICALAGTVGSVVAAVLAGDVPLVIGVSAPQLLWGVVGAVLAIVAINAAVVTRLGSQAGHA
;
A
#
# COMPACT_ATOMS: atom_id res chain seq x y z
N MET A 1 -6.06 11.50 15.34
CA MET A 1 -7.04 11.02 14.33
C MET A 1 -6.42 10.81 12.94
N GLY A 2 -5.42 11.59 12.54
CA GLY A 2 -4.77 11.47 11.22
C GLY A 2 -4.15 10.11 10.94
N LEU A 3 -3.47 9.50 11.91
CA LEU A 3 -2.85 8.19 11.77
C LEU A 3 -3.88 7.10 11.39
N VAL A 4 -5.03 7.09 12.06
CA VAL A 4 -6.11 6.13 11.76
C VAL A 4 -6.61 6.33 10.32
N ILE A 5 -6.78 7.58 9.88
CA ILE A 5 -7.21 7.88 8.51
C ILE A 5 -6.20 7.34 7.49
N VAL A 6 -4.91 7.63 7.68
CA VAL A 6 -3.84 7.19 6.75
C VAL A 6 -3.75 5.66 6.70
N ILE A 7 -3.89 4.98 7.84
CA ILE A 7 -3.93 3.51 7.92
C ILE A 7 -5.13 2.95 7.18
N VAL A 8 -6.33 3.46 7.46
CA VAL A 8 -7.59 2.97 6.86
C VAL A 8 -7.59 3.22 5.35
N VAL A 9 -7.19 4.42 4.91
CA VAL A 9 -7.08 4.75 3.47
C VAL A 9 -6.09 3.80 2.80
N GLY A 10 -4.90 3.62 3.37
CA GLY A 10 -3.91 2.68 2.82
C GLY A 10 -4.41 1.24 2.76
N ALA A 11 -5.07 0.76 3.82
CA ALA A 11 -5.63 -0.59 3.88
C ALA A 11 -6.73 -0.81 2.83
N ILE A 12 -7.64 0.16 2.67
CA ILE A 12 -8.70 0.11 1.66
C ILE A 12 -8.10 0.09 0.26
N LEU A 13 -7.14 0.97 -0.04
CA LEU A 13 -6.48 0.99 -1.34
C LEU A 13 -5.77 -0.34 -1.64
N GLY A 14 -5.09 -0.90 -0.65
CA GLY A 14 -4.44 -2.20 -0.78
C GLY A 14 -5.43 -3.34 -1.01
N TRP A 15 -6.54 -3.36 -0.27
CA TRP A 15 -7.60 -4.34 -0.47
C TRP A 15 -8.28 -4.20 -1.84
N LEU A 16 -8.58 -2.98 -2.29
CA LEU A 16 -9.12 -2.76 -3.64
C LEU A 16 -8.15 -3.23 -4.72
N ALA A 17 -6.85 -3.02 -4.52
CA ALA A 17 -5.84 -3.49 -5.44
C ALA A 17 -5.75 -5.01 -5.51
N SER A 18 -6.04 -5.76 -4.44
CA SER A 18 -6.06 -7.23 -4.52
C SER A 18 -7.17 -7.74 -5.43
N ILE A 19 -8.33 -7.08 -5.42
CA ILE A 19 -9.45 -7.37 -6.33
C ILE A 19 -9.04 -7.06 -7.78
N VAL A 20 -8.38 -5.92 -8.02
CA VAL A 20 -7.92 -5.52 -9.38
C VAL A 20 -6.90 -6.50 -9.96
N VAL A 21 -6.05 -7.07 -9.11
CA VAL A 21 -4.98 -8.01 -9.50
C VAL A 21 -5.49 -9.47 -9.47
N ASP A 22 -6.77 -9.70 -9.21
CA ASP A 22 -7.38 -11.04 -9.13
C ASP A 22 -6.70 -11.94 -8.07
N ARG A 23 -6.18 -11.32 -7.00
CA ARG A 23 -5.66 -12.00 -5.81
C ARG A 23 -6.76 -12.06 -4.75
N ASP A 24 -7.76 -12.89 -5.02
CA ASP A 24 -8.90 -13.12 -4.12
C ASP A 24 -8.60 -14.13 -3.00
N ASP A 25 -7.38 -14.64 -2.92
CA ASP A 25 -6.96 -15.46 -1.79
C ASP A 25 -6.79 -14.61 -0.52
N ARG A 26 -7.17 -15.17 0.64
CA ARG A 26 -7.12 -14.42 1.92
C ARG A 26 -5.74 -13.86 2.23
N ALA A 27 -4.67 -14.54 1.81
CA ALA A 27 -3.30 -14.10 2.06
C ALA A 27 -2.88 -12.98 1.09
N GLY A 28 -3.22 -13.10 -0.19
CA GLY A 28 -2.98 -12.09 -1.23
C GLY A 28 -3.69 -10.77 -0.91
N ALA A 29 -4.96 -10.84 -0.52
CA ALA A 29 -5.70 -9.66 -0.06
C ALA A 29 -5.07 -9.01 1.17
N ALA A 30 -4.64 -9.81 2.15
CA ALA A 30 -3.98 -9.31 3.36
C ALA A 30 -2.63 -8.65 3.04
N ILE A 31 -1.82 -9.24 2.15
CA ILE A 31 -0.53 -8.68 1.74
C ILE A 31 -0.71 -7.34 1.04
N CYS A 32 -1.66 -7.24 0.10
CA CYS A 32 -1.92 -5.97 -0.59
C CYS A 32 -2.45 -4.89 0.37
N ALA A 33 -3.36 -5.25 1.29
CA ALA A 33 -3.84 -4.34 2.33
C ALA A 33 -2.69 -3.83 3.21
N LEU A 34 -1.83 -4.72 3.71
CA LEU A 34 -0.67 -4.35 4.53
C LEU A 34 0.34 -3.51 3.75
N ALA A 35 0.59 -3.83 2.48
CA ALA A 35 1.42 -3.04 1.58
C ALA A 35 0.92 -1.60 1.45
N GLY A 36 -0.38 -1.45 1.18
CA GLY A 36 -1.04 -0.15 1.07
C GLY A 36 -0.96 0.64 2.38
N THR A 37 -1.21 -0.01 3.52
CA THR A 37 -1.07 0.62 4.85
C THR A 37 0.34 1.11 5.11
N VAL A 38 1.36 0.26 4.91
CA VAL A 38 2.76 0.62 5.18
C VAL A 38 3.22 1.72 4.23
N GLY A 39 2.92 1.59 2.93
CA GLY A 39 3.25 2.62 1.94
C GLY A 39 2.61 3.97 2.25
N SER A 40 1.33 3.95 2.65
CA SER A 40 0.59 5.14 3.06
C SER A 40 1.22 5.83 4.27
N VAL A 41 1.47 5.08 5.33
CA VAL A 41 2.04 5.61 6.57
C VAL A 41 3.44 6.16 6.34
N VAL A 42 4.31 5.42 5.63
CA VAL A 42 5.68 5.87 5.36
C VAL A 42 5.68 7.16 4.55
N ALA A 43 4.90 7.25 3.48
CA ALA A 43 4.87 8.46 2.66
C ALA A 43 4.21 9.65 3.39
N ALA A 44 3.14 9.42 4.14
CA ALA A 44 2.50 10.47 4.93
C ALA A 44 3.37 10.96 6.11
N VAL A 45 4.28 10.13 6.63
CA VAL A 45 5.27 10.55 7.63
C VAL A 45 6.39 11.36 6.97
N LEU A 46 6.89 10.90 5.82
CA LEU A 46 8.00 11.56 5.12
C LEU A 46 7.61 12.92 4.52
N ALA A 47 6.39 13.05 4.02
CA ALA A 47 5.89 14.26 3.39
C ALA A 47 5.01 15.12 4.33
N GLY A 48 4.90 14.73 5.59
CA GLY A 48 3.98 15.37 6.54
C GLY A 48 4.61 16.54 7.28
N ASP A 49 3.94 17.68 7.24
CA ASP A 49 4.29 18.86 8.06
C ASP A 49 3.59 18.85 9.43
N VAL A 50 2.64 17.93 9.65
CA VAL A 50 1.84 17.83 10.88
C VAL A 50 1.99 16.44 11.51
N PRO A 51 2.13 16.35 12.85
CA PRO A 51 2.12 15.07 13.54
C PRO A 51 0.79 14.31 13.31
N LEU A 52 0.89 13.09 12.77
CA LEU A 52 -0.25 12.21 12.45
C LEU A 52 -1.13 11.88 13.67
N VAL A 53 -0.57 11.93 14.87
CA VAL A 53 -1.30 11.75 16.13
C VAL A 53 -2.39 12.83 16.27
N ILE A 54 -2.05 14.08 15.92
CA ILE A 54 -2.93 15.24 16.05
C ILE A 54 -3.93 15.25 14.87
N GLY A 55 -3.44 15.20 13.63
CA GLY A 55 -4.28 15.32 12.44
C GLY A 55 -3.56 14.90 11.15
N VAL A 56 -4.23 15.07 10.01
CA VAL A 56 -3.63 14.87 8.68
C VAL A 56 -4.04 16.03 7.78
N SER A 57 -3.08 16.61 7.06
CA SER A 57 -3.34 17.64 6.06
C SER A 57 -3.66 17.02 4.70
N ALA A 58 -4.34 17.75 3.82
CA ALA A 58 -4.68 17.25 2.48
C ALA A 58 -3.44 16.86 1.64
N PRO A 59 -2.34 17.65 1.60
CA PRO A 59 -1.13 17.27 0.88
C PRO A 59 -0.48 16.00 1.46
N GLN A 60 -0.46 15.88 2.78
CA GLN A 60 0.11 14.72 3.47
C GLN A 60 -0.69 13.45 3.19
N LEU A 61 -2.02 13.55 3.13
CA LEU A 61 -2.88 12.44 2.73
C LEU A 61 -2.65 12.04 1.28
N LEU A 62 -2.47 13.01 0.37
CA LEU A 62 -2.17 12.76 -1.04
C LEU A 62 -0.86 11.98 -1.18
N TRP A 63 0.19 12.39 -0.46
CA TRP A 63 1.45 11.65 -0.44
C TRP A 63 1.29 10.25 0.15
N GLY A 64 0.46 10.08 1.17
CA GLY A 64 0.07 8.76 1.67
C GLY A 64 -0.56 7.89 0.58
N VAL A 65 -1.52 8.41 -0.19
CA VAL A 65 -2.12 7.69 -1.32
C VAL A 65 -1.06 7.29 -2.36
N VAL A 66 -0.16 8.21 -2.73
CA VAL A 66 0.94 7.93 -3.67
C VAL A 66 1.86 6.83 -3.14
N GLY A 67 2.24 6.90 -1.86
CA GLY A 67 3.06 5.89 -1.21
C GLY A 67 2.40 4.51 -1.16
N ALA A 68 1.10 4.46 -0.87
CA ALA A 68 0.31 3.23 -0.86
C ALA A 68 0.33 2.58 -2.25
N VAL A 69 0.02 3.35 -3.29
CA VAL A 69 0.01 2.87 -4.69
C VAL A 69 1.39 2.36 -5.10
N LEU A 70 2.46 3.10 -4.79
CA LEU A 70 3.83 2.66 -5.10
C LEU A 70 4.19 1.35 -4.39
N ALA A 71 3.86 1.21 -3.10
CA ALA A 71 4.15 -0.01 -2.34
C ALA A 71 3.40 -1.23 -2.90
N ILE A 72 2.12 -1.06 -3.25
CA ILE A 72 1.29 -2.09 -3.87
C ILE A 72 1.88 -2.52 -5.22
N VAL A 73 2.22 -1.54 -6.08
CA VAL A 73 2.82 -1.81 -7.40
C VAL A 73 4.15 -2.55 -7.24
N ALA A 74 5.00 -2.13 -6.30
CA ALA A 74 6.29 -2.76 -6.04
C ALA A 74 6.12 -4.23 -5.59
N ILE A 75 5.21 -4.50 -4.66
CA ILE A 75 4.94 -5.87 -4.21
C ILE A 75 4.34 -6.72 -5.31
N ASN A 76 3.42 -6.17 -6.11
CA ASN A 76 2.87 -6.92 -7.22
C ASN A 76 3.93 -7.25 -8.28
N ALA A 77 4.77 -6.27 -8.65
CA ALA A 77 5.88 -6.47 -9.59
C ALA A 77 6.90 -7.49 -9.06
N ALA A 78 7.21 -7.45 -7.76
CA ALA A 78 8.09 -8.43 -7.12
C ALA A 78 7.53 -9.87 -7.19
N VAL A 79 6.22 -10.04 -7.04
CA VAL A 79 5.60 -11.36 -7.19
C VAL A 79 5.63 -11.83 -8.64
N VAL A 80 5.29 -10.96 -9.60
CA VAL A 80 5.32 -11.30 -11.04
C VAL A 80 6.72 -11.69 -11.49
N THR A 81 7.75 -10.96 -11.07
CA THR A 81 9.15 -11.27 -11.43
C THR A 81 9.64 -12.59 -10.84
N ARG A 82 9.19 -12.97 -9.63
CA ARG A 82 9.50 -14.29 -9.05
C ARG A 82 8.92 -15.43 -9.87
N LEU A 83 7.69 -15.29 -10.39
CA LEU A 83 7.09 -16.30 -11.27
C LEU A 83 7.90 -16.49 -12.57
N GLY A 84 8.39 -15.39 -13.16
CA GLY A 84 9.24 -15.44 -14.36
C GLY A 84 10.56 -16.19 -14.13
N SER A 85 11.18 -16.03 -12.95
CA SER A 85 12.43 -16.74 -12.61
C SER A 85 12.28 -18.26 -12.49
N GLN A 86 11.10 -18.77 -12.10
CA GLN A 86 10.88 -20.21 -11.93
C GLN A 86 10.68 -20.94 -13.27
N ALA A 87 10.14 -20.26 -14.28
CA ALA A 87 9.88 -20.84 -15.60
C ALA A 87 11.15 -21.07 -16.44
N GLY A 88 12.28 -20.43 -16.10
CA GLY A 88 13.55 -20.59 -16.82
C GLY A 88 14.44 -21.73 -16.31
N HIS A 89 13.98 -22.52 -15.34
CA HIS A 89 14.76 -23.63 -14.73
C HIS A 89 14.07 -25.00 -14.87
N ALA A 90 13.00 -25.09 -15.66
CA ALA A 90 12.30 -26.32 -16.03
C ALA A 90 12.57 -26.65 -17.51
#